data_AF-A0A182T8W0-F1
#
_entry.id   AF-A0A182T8W0-F1
#
_cell.length_a   1.000
_cell.length_b   1.000
_cell.length_c   1.000
_cell.angle_alpha   90.00
_cell.angle_beta   90.00
_cell.angle_gamma   90.00
#
_symmetry.space_group_name_H-M   'P 1'
#
loop_
_entity.id
_entity.type
_entity.pdbx_description
1 polymer ?
#
loop_
_entity_poly.entity_id
_entity_poly.type
_entity_poly.pdbx_seq_one_letter_code
_entity_poly.pdbx_strand_id
1 'polypeptide(L)'
;MVRISVLADALKCINNAEKRGKRQVLIRPNSKVVVKFLTVMMKHGYIGEFEIVDDHRSGKVVVNLTGRLNKAGIISPRFDVKMDDIERWTNNLLPSRQFG
;
A
#
# COMPACT_ATOMS: atom_id res chain seq x y z
N MET A 1 -4.50 -20.47 -9.72
CA MET A 1 -3.80 -19.22 -10.08
C MET A 1 -2.80 -18.90 -8.97
N VAL A 2 -1.52 -18.71 -9.31
CA VAL A 2 -0.42 -18.55 -8.33
C VAL A 2 -0.26 -17.08 -7.91
N ARG A 3 0.07 -16.82 -6.64
CA ARG A 3 0.33 -15.47 -6.12
C ARG A 3 1.75 -15.03 -6.43
N ILE A 4 1.90 -13.91 -7.13
CA ILE A 4 3.20 -13.39 -7.60
C ILE A 4 3.73 -12.29 -6.69
N SER A 5 2.88 -11.36 -6.24
CA SER A 5 3.30 -10.22 -5.41
C SER A 5 2.30 -9.92 -4.30
N VAL A 6 2.68 -10.25 -3.07
CA VAL A 6 1.87 -10.01 -1.86
C VAL A 6 1.55 -8.53 -1.66
N LEU A 7 2.50 -7.63 -1.98
CA LEU A 7 2.29 -6.19 -1.85
C LEU A 7 1.30 -5.67 -2.91
N ALA A 8 1.34 -6.21 -4.14
CA ALA A 8 0.39 -5.84 -5.19
C ALA A 8 -1.06 -6.17 -4.77
N ASP A 9 -1.25 -7.37 -4.23
CA ASP A 9 -2.56 -7.83 -3.77
C ASP A 9 -3.06 -6.98 -2.60
N ALA A 10 -2.19 -6.67 -1.63
CA ALA A 10 -2.51 -5.82 -0.49
C ALA A 10 -2.98 -4.41 -0.91
N LEU A 11 -2.20 -3.73 -1.75
CA LEU A 11 -2.53 -2.36 -2.20
C LEU A 11 -3.80 -2.34 -3.07
N LYS A 12 -4.02 -3.38 -3.88
CA LYS A 12 -5.25 -3.52 -4.67
C LYS A 12 -6.48 -3.69 -3.77
N CYS A 13 -6.38 -4.50 -2.72
CA CYS A 13 -7.44 -4.67 -1.72
C CYS A 13 -7.77 -3.35 -1.01
N ILE A 14 -6.75 -2.59 -0.59
CA ILE A 14 -6.92 -1.27 0.04
C ILE A 14 -7.64 -0.30 -0.92
N ASN A 15 -7.15 -0.16 -2.15
CA ASN A 15 -7.72 0.77 -3.13
C ASN A 15 -9.18 0.42 -3.47
N ASN A 16 -9.51 -0.86 -3.58
CA ASN A 16 -10.88 -1.32 -3.80
C ASN A 16 -11.79 -1.09 -2.59
N ALA A 17 -11.25 -1.21 -1.37
CA ALA A 17 -12.00 -0.98 -0.14
C ALA A 17 -12.30 0.52 0.05
N GLU A 18 -11.31 1.38 -0.20
CA GLU A 18 -11.45 2.84 -0.16
C GLU A 18 -12.46 3.34 -1.20
N LYS A 19 -12.35 2.89 -2.46
CA LYS A 19 -13.33 3.23 -3.51
C LYS A 19 -14.75 2.78 -3.19
N ARG A 20 -14.91 1.75 -2.36
CA ARG A 20 -16.21 1.27 -1.88
C ARG A 20 -16.68 1.96 -0.60
N GLY A 21 -15.90 2.89 -0.03
CA GLY A 21 -16.23 3.58 1.22
C GLY A 21 -16.20 2.67 2.46
N LYS A 22 -15.44 1.57 2.42
CA LYS A 22 -15.31 0.68 3.59
C LYS A 22 -14.43 1.36 4.65
N ARG A 23 -14.81 1.22 5.92
CA ARG A 23 -14.02 1.73 7.06
C ARG A 23 -12.78 0.91 7.37
N GLN A 24 -12.76 -0.37 6.98
CA GLN A 24 -11.68 -1.30 7.29
C GLN A 24 -11.44 -2.26 6.14
N VAL A 25 -10.19 -2.73 6.03
CA VAL A 25 -9.80 -3.78 5.08
C VAL A 25 -8.95 -4.84 5.75
N LEU A 26 -9.25 -6.10 5.43
CA LEU A 26 -8.47 -7.26 5.83
C LEU A 26 -7.52 -7.64 4.70
N ILE A 27 -6.23 -7.69 5.00
CA ILE A 27 -5.17 -8.08 4.07
C ILE A 27 -4.61 -9.45 4.47
N ARG A 28 -4.51 -10.35 3.49
CA ARG A 28 -3.91 -11.67 3.63
C ARG A 28 -3.21 -12.04 2.32
N PRO A 29 -1.94 -12.49 2.33
CA PRO A 29 -1.08 -12.78 3.48
C PRO A 29 -0.32 -11.54 3.99
N ASN A 30 0.16 -11.60 5.24
CA ASN A 30 1.05 -10.58 5.79
C ASN A 30 2.50 -10.81 5.33
N SER A 31 3.27 -9.73 5.17
CA SER A 31 4.72 -9.78 4.95
C SER A 31 5.40 -8.57 5.59
N LYS A 32 6.67 -8.69 5.97
CA LYS A 32 7.45 -7.57 6.55
C LYS A 32 7.46 -6.33 5.64
N VAL A 33 7.43 -6.53 4.31
CA VAL A 33 7.39 -5.43 3.33
C VAL A 33 6.04 -4.70 3.38
N VAL A 34 4.92 -5.45 3.46
CA VAL A 34 3.59 -4.85 3.59
C VAL A 34 3.49 -4.03 4.88
N VAL A 35 3.96 -4.56 6.01
CA VAL A 35 3.96 -3.83 7.29
C VAL A 35 4.75 -2.53 7.19
N LYS A 36 5.99 -2.58 6.68
CA LYS A 36 6.81 -1.37 6.51
C LYS A 36 6.15 -0.33 5.59
N PHE A 37 5.51 -0.79 4.51
CA PHE A 37 4.81 0.11 3.58
C PHE A 37 3.60 0.78 4.26
N LEU A 38 2.81 0.01 5.02
CA LEU A 38 1.68 0.53 5.79
C LEU A 38 2.14 1.52 6.87
N THR A 39 3.27 1.27 7.55
CA THR A 39 3.84 2.22 8.51
C THR A 39 4.17 3.57 7.87
N VAL A 40 4.72 3.60 6.65
CA VAL A 40 4.99 4.84 5.92
C VAL A 40 3.68 5.54 5.57
N MET A 41 2.68 4.81 5.04
CA MET A 41 1.37 5.39 4.72
C MET A 41 0.68 5.99 5.95
N MET A 42 0.79 5.33 7.10
CA MET A 42 0.24 5.81 8.38
C MET A 42 0.97 7.07 8.85
N LYS A 43 2.30 7.11 8.76
CA LYS A 43 3.11 8.28 9.13
C LYS A 43 2.74 9.53 8.32
N HIS A 44 2.41 9.36 7.03
CA HIS A 44 1.94 10.45 6.18
C HIS A 44 0.43 10.71 6.29
N GLY A 45 -0.30 9.97 7.14
CA GLY A 45 -1.72 10.20 7.42
C GLY A 45 -2.68 9.78 6.30
N TYR A 46 -2.25 8.91 5.38
CA TYR A 46 -3.09 8.36 4.33
C TYR A 46 -4.02 7.24 4.83
N ILE A 47 -3.57 6.47 5.83
CA ILE A 47 -4.34 5.41 6.49
C ILE A 47 -4.35 5.66 8.00
N GLY A 48 -5.30 5.05 8.69
CA GLY A 48 -5.35 5.05 10.15
C GLY A 48 -4.45 3.97 10.76
N GLU A 49 -4.77 3.61 11.99
CA GLU A 49 -4.12 2.51 12.70
C GLU A 49 -4.33 1.18 11.98
N PHE A 50 -3.34 0.29 12.10
CA PHE A 50 -3.45 -1.07 11.59
C PHE A 50 -2.98 -2.07 12.65
N GLU A 51 -3.61 -3.23 12.64
CA GLU A 51 -3.34 -4.31 13.58
C GLU A 51 -2.87 -5.56 12.84
N ILE A 52 -1.86 -6.22 13.40
CA ILE A 52 -1.36 -7.50 12.87
C ILE A 52 -1.98 -8.61 13.71
N VAL A 53 -2.72 -9.49 13.05
CA VAL A 53 -3.33 -10.67 13.65
C VAL A 53 -2.51 -11.89 13.28
N ASP A 54 -1.99 -12.60 14.28
CA ASP A 54 -1.27 -13.86 14.09
C ASP A 54 -2.25 -15.04 13.98
N ASP A 55 -2.18 -15.76 12.87
CA ASP A 55 -2.96 -16.97 12.62
C ASP A 55 -2.11 -18.25 12.64
N HIS A 56 -0.88 -18.16 13.17
CA HIS A 56 0.16 -19.21 13.13
C HIS A 56 0.47 -19.72 11.72
N ARG A 57 0.07 -18.97 10.68
CA ARG A 57 0.33 -19.31 9.27
C ARG A 57 1.02 -18.17 8.56
N SER A 58 0.26 -17.29 7.91
CA SER A 58 0.79 -16.20 7.08
C SER A 58 0.41 -14.82 7.61
N GLY A 59 -0.23 -14.77 8.79
CA GLY A 59 -0.76 -13.56 9.40
C GLY A 59 -1.88 -12.92 8.58
N LYS A 60 -2.57 -12.00 9.23
CA LYS A 60 -3.50 -11.08 8.59
C LYS A 60 -3.21 -9.67 9.10
N VAL A 61 -3.54 -8.66 8.30
CA VAL A 61 -3.46 -7.26 8.74
C VAL A 61 -4.83 -6.62 8.57
N VAL A 62 -5.34 -6.02 9.64
CA VAL A 62 -6.55 -5.19 9.60
C VAL A 62 -6.09 -3.74 9.52
N VAL A 63 -6.49 -3.03 8.47
CA VAL A 63 -6.15 -1.62 8.27
C VAL A 63 -7.41 -0.78 8.40
N ASN A 64 -7.37 0.24 9.27
CA ASN A 64 -8.42 1.26 9.36
C ASN A 64 -8.23 2.32 8.27
N LEU A 65 -9.29 2.55 7.50
CA LEU A 65 -9.33 3.47 6.36
C LEU A 65 -9.96 4.80 6.78
N THR A 66 -9.33 5.91 6.37
CA THR A 66 -9.75 7.26 6.75
C THR A 66 -10.49 7.99 5.63
N GLY A 67 -10.55 7.42 4.42
CA GLY A 67 -11.17 8.06 3.27
C GLY A 67 -10.28 9.08 2.54
N ARG A 68 -9.01 9.23 2.95
CA ARG A 68 -8.07 10.19 2.35
C ARG A 68 -7.29 9.63 1.15
N LEU A 69 -7.31 8.32 0.95
CA LEU A 69 -6.52 7.66 -0.07
C LEU A 69 -7.20 7.71 -1.44
N ASN A 70 -6.56 8.38 -2.41
CA ASN A 70 -7.07 8.42 -3.79
C ASN A 70 -6.73 7.16 -4.59
N LYS A 71 -5.45 6.76 -4.59
CA LYS A 71 -4.94 5.60 -5.32
C LYS A 71 -3.68 5.08 -4.65
N ALA A 72 -3.63 3.78 -4.40
CA ALA A 72 -2.41 3.06 -4.05
C ALA A 72 -2.15 1.97 -5.10
N GLY A 73 -0.89 1.81 -5.49
CA GLY A 73 -0.48 0.84 -6.49
C GLY A 73 1.00 0.51 -6.35
N ILE A 74 1.41 -0.60 -6.96
CA ILE A 74 2.80 -1.05 -7.02
C ILE A 74 3.34 -0.86 -8.44
N ILE A 75 4.63 -0.59 -8.55
CA ILE A 75 5.35 -0.61 -9.83
C ILE A 75 5.95 -2.00 -10.00
N SER A 76 5.68 -2.64 -11.13
CA SER A 76 6.15 -3.98 -11.45
C SER A 76 6.66 -4.03 -12.90
N PRO A 77 7.88 -4.54 -13.15
CA PRO A 77 8.89 -4.99 -12.18
C PRO A 77 9.47 -3.85 -11.32
N ARG A 78 10.23 -4.20 -10.29
CA ARG A 78 10.93 -3.21 -9.45
C ARG A 78 12.20 -2.76 -10.17
N PHE A 79 12.14 -1.59 -10.80
CA PHE A 79 13.28 -1.02 -11.50
C PHE A 79 14.30 -0.44 -10.51
N ASP A 80 15.58 -0.58 -10.82
CA ASP A 80 16.63 0.16 -10.13
C ASP A 80 16.60 1.62 -10.58
N VAL A 81 16.57 2.55 -9.64
CA VAL A 81 16.44 3.99 -9.92
C VAL A 81 17.69 4.71 -9.44
N LYS A 82 18.37 5.40 -10.36
CA LYS A 82 19.49 6.29 -10.03
C LYS A 82 18.97 7.64 -9.52
N MET A 83 19.82 8.38 -8.82
CA MET A 83 19.45 9.69 -8.26
C MET A 83 18.95 10.67 -9.32
N ASP A 84 19.57 10.67 -10.51
CA ASP A 84 19.21 11.54 -11.63
C ASP A 84 17.84 11.20 -12.23
N ASP A 85 17.38 9.95 -12.10
CA ASP A 85 16.10 9.50 -12.66
C ASP A 85 14.91 9.78 -11.73
N ILE A 86 15.15 10.20 -10.48
CA ILE A 86 14.09 10.38 -9.47
C ILE A 86 13.08 11.44 -9.92
N GLU A 87 13.53 12.55 -10.48
CA GLU A 87 12.61 13.62 -10.94
C GLU A 87 11.69 13.12 -12.06
N ARG A 88 12.22 12.32 -12.99
CA ARG A 88 11.44 11.72 -14.07
C ARG A 88 10.37 10.77 -13.52
N TRP A 89 10.72 9.92 -12.57
CA TRP A 89 9.74 9.03 -11.91
C TRP A 89 8.68 9.79 -11.13
N THR A 90 9.09 10.84 -10.42
CA THR A 90 8.19 11.69 -9.62
C THR A 90 7.14 12.36 -10.51
N ASN A 91 7.57 12.97 -11.61
CA ASN A 91 6.67 13.63 -12.57
C ASN A 91 5.72 12.66 -13.28
N ASN A 92 6.13 11.41 -13.49
CA ASN A 92 5.31 10.41 -14.15
C ASN A 92 4.29 9.74 -13.22
N LEU A 93 4.60 9.62 -11.93
CA LEU A 93 3.80 8.85 -10.97
C LEU A 93 2.91 9.71 -10.09
N LEU A 94 3.42 10.87 -9.66
CA LEU A 94 2.71 11.73 -8.71
C LEU A 94 1.78 12.69 -9.44
N PRO A 95 0.61 13.00 -8.87
CA PRO A 95 -0.34 13.94 -9.47
C PRO A 95 0.16 15.40 -9.42
N SER A 96 1.04 15.76 -8.49
CA SER A 96 1.62 17.09 -8.40
C SER A 96 2.96 17.06 -7.66
N ARG A 97 3.71 18.19 -7.70
CA ARG A 97 4.95 18.35 -6.93
C ARG A 97 4.72 18.49 -5.41
N GLN A 98 3.49 18.78 -4.99
CA GLN A 98 3.12 19.05 -3.60
C GLN A 98 2.42 17.87 -2.92
N PHE A 99 1.96 16.88 -3.70
CA PHE A 99 1.15 15.77 -3.20
C PHE A 99 1.53 14.46 -3.88
N GLY A 100 1.73 13.43 -3.06
CA GLY A 100 2.19 12.11 -3.45
C GLY A 100 2.69 11.29 -2.26
#